data_AF-M0AL32-F1
#
_entry.id   AF-M0AL32-F1
#
_cell.length_a   1.000
_cell.length_b   1.000
_cell.length_c   1.000
_cell.angle_alpha   90.00
_cell.angle_beta   90.00
_cell.angle_gamma   90.00
#
_symmetry.space_group_name_H-M   'P 1'
#
loop_
_entity.id
_entity.type
_entity.pdbx_description
1 polymer ?
#
loop_
_entity_poly.entity_id
_entity_poly.type
_entity_poly.pdbx_seq_one_letter_code
_entity_poly.pdbx_strand_id
1 'polypeptide(L)' 'MANRDDVSRELAKCTECDSVYAARQWPNGDIQLIGNDGCPCGSAEFVLVDDDDKPASDGTTAE' A
#
# COMPACT_ATOMS: atom_id res chain seq x y z
N MET A 1 10.30 22.16 -4.92
CA MET A 1 10.47 20.68 -4.86
C MET A 1 9.10 20.05 -4.97
N ALA A 2 8.91 19.04 -5.83
CA ALA A 2 7.61 18.42 -6.07
C ALA A 2 7.23 17.54 -4.87
N ASN A 3 6.40 18.06 -3.96
CA ASN A 3 5.71 17.25 -2.98
C ASN A 3 4.70 16.39 -3.77
N ARG A 4 5.15 15.20 -4.15
CA ARG A 4 4.32 14.08 -4.61
C ARG A 4 4.19 13.09 -3.45
N ASP A 5 4.31 13.58 -2.22
CA ASP A 5 4.55 12.81 -1.01
C ASP A 5 3.25 12.40 -0.29
N ASP A 6 2.08 12.87 -0.73
CA ASP A 6 0.80 12.46 -0.12
C ASP A 6 0.38 11.03 -0.50
N VAL A 7 1.14 10.34 -1.36
CA VAL A 7 0.83 8.98 -1.79
C VAL A 7 1.73 7.96 -1.08
N SER A 8 1.16 7.24 -0.13
CA SER A 8 1.85 6.15 0.58
C SER A 8 1.95 4.93 -0.32
N ARG A 9 3.13 4.29 -0.32
CA ARG A 9 3.35 3.03 -1.05
C ARG A 9 3.01 1.89 -0.12
N GLU A 10 1.88 1.26 -0.38
CA GLU A 10 1.32 0.20 0.45
C GLU A 10 1.31 -1.11 -0.32
N LEU A 11 0.99 -2.21 0.37
CA LEU A 11 0.74 -3.50 -0.25
C LEU A 11 -0.76 -3.74 -0.30
N ALA A 12 -1.26 -4.27 -1.41
CA ALA A 12 -2.65 -4.71 -1.52
C ALA A 12 -2.69 -6.18 -1.88
N LYS A 13 -3.56 -6.95 -1.21
CA LYS A 13 -3.79 -8.35 -1.52
C LYS A 13 -5.13 -8.56 -2.20
N CYS A 14 -5.15 -9.48 -3.15
CA CYS A 14 -6.38 -9.97 -3.76
C CYS A 14 -7.16 -10.79 -2.74
N THR A 15 -8.46 -10.55 -2.59
CA THR A 15 -9.31 -11.31 -1.65
C THR A 15 -9.65 -12.72 -2.14
N GLU A 16 -9.46 -12.99 -3.43
CA GLU A 16 -9.83 -14.26 -4.06
C GLU A 16 -8.67 -15.27 -4.08
N CYS A 17 -7.47 -14.81 -4.45
CA CYS A 17 -6.28 -15.67 -4.57
C CYS A 17 -5.18 -15.37 -3.54
N ASP A 18 -5.41 -14.39 -2.66
CA ASP A 18 -4.46 -13.92 -1.63
C ASP A 18 -3.09 -13.48 -2.18
N SER A 19 -3.02 -13.16 -3.48
CA SER A 19 -1.79 -12.64 -4.11
C SER A 19 -1.56 -11.19 -3.71
N VAL A 20 -0.33 -10.88 -3.29
CA VAL A 20 0.08 -9.55 -2.82
C VAL A 20 0.72 -8.76 -3.97
N TYR A 21 0.33 -7.50 -4.09
CA TYR A 21 0.80 -6.57 -5.10
C TYR A 21 1.21 -5.24 -4.47
N ALA A 22 2.18 -4.57 -5.10
CA ALA A 22 2.50 -3.20 -4.75
C ALA A 22 1.33 -2.28 -5.17
N ALA A 23 0.87 -1.47 -4.24
CA ALA A 23 -0.18 -0.49 -4.45
C ALA A 23 0.25 0.86 -3.89
N ARG A 24 -0.46 1.89 -4.29
CA ARG A 24 -0.40 3.20 -3.67
C ARG A 24 -1.72 3.52 -3.02
N GLN A 25 -1.67 3.96 -1.78
CA GLN A 25 -2.80 4.51 -1.07
C GLN A 25 -2.73 6.04 -1.13
N TRP A 26 -3.81 6.64 -1.58
CA TRP A 26 -4.02 8.08 -1.56
C TRP A 26 -4.64 8.49 -0.21
N PRO A 27 -4.49 9.76 0.21
CA PRO A 27 -4.94 10.21 1.53
C PRO A 27 -6.48 10.25 1.67
N ASN A 28 -7.20 10.15 0.54
CA ASN A 28 -8.64 9.99 0.48
C ASN A 28 -9.10 8.53 0.67
N GLY A 29 -8.16 7.58 0.76
CA GLY A 29 -8.42 6.15 0.87
C GLY A 29 -8.48 5.41 -0.47
N ASP A 30 -8.24 6.07 -1.60
CA ASP A 30 -8.15 5.39 -2.90
C ASP A 30 -6.90 4.51 -2.97
N ILE A 31 -7.07 3.29 -3.47
CA ILE A 31 -5.99 2.32 -3.65
C ILE A 31 -5.79 2.11 -5.14
N GLN A 32 -4.55 2.22 -5.61
CA GLN A 32 -4.22 1.95 -7.00
C GLN A 32 -2.99 1.07 -7.11
N LEU A 33 -3.12 -0.05 -7.80
CA LEU A 33 -2.02 -0.98 -8.07
C LEU A 33 -0.90 -0.29 -8.87
N ILE A 34 0.34 -0.64 -8.54
CA ILE A 34 1.54 -0.11 -9.19
C ILE A 34 2.10 -1.19 -10.12
N GLY A 35 2.22 -0.87 -11.40
CA GLY A 35 2.83 -1.75 -12.39
C GLY A 35 1.94 -2.90 -12.87
N ASN A 36 0.65 -2.89 -12.51
CA ASN A 36 -0.33 -3.87 -12.92
C ASN A 36 -1.74 -3.28 -12.84
N ASP A 37 -2.61 -3.63 -13.78
CA ASP A 37 -4.00 -3.12 -13.83
C ASP A 37 -5.01 -4.03 -13.09
N GLY A 38 -4.62 -5.25 -12.68
CA GLY A 38 -5.52 -6.16 -11.97
C GLY A 38 -4.97 -7.58 -11.75
N CYS A 39 -5.69 -8.39 -10.97
CA CYS A 39 -5.23 -9.73 -10.62
C CYS A 39 -5.33 -10.66 -11.85
N PRO A 40 -4.31 -11.49 -12.15
CA PRO A 40 -4.40 -12.52 -13.19
C PRO A 40 -5.46 -13.59 -12.89
N CYS A 41 -5.94 -13.65 -11.65
CA CYS A 41 -7.03 -14.51 -11.22
C CYS A 41 -8.41 -14.06 -11.75
N GLY A 42 -8.56 -12.81 -12.19
CA GLY A 42 -9.82 -12.24 -12.70
C GLY A 42 -10.58 -11.37 -11.68
N SER A 43 -10.15 -11.33 -10.42
CA SER A 43 -10.77 -10.50 -9.39
C SER A 43 -10.24 -9.06 -9.43
N ALA A 44 -11.14 -8.11 -9.16
CA ALA A 44 -10.84 -6.68 -9.04
C ALA A 44 -10.95 -6.16 -7.60
N GLU A 45 -11.16 -7.07 -6.64
CA GLU A 45 -11.28 -6.75 -5.23
C GLU A 45 -9.92 -6.91 -4.54
N PHE A 46 -9.42 -5.80 -4.02
CA PHE A 46 -8.15 -5.73 -3.32
C PHE A 46 -8.33 -5.06 -1.97
N VAL A 47 -7.62 -5.56 -0.97
CA VAL A 47 -7.58 -4.98 0.37
C VAL A 47 -6.15 -4.64 0.74
N LEU A 48 -5.95 -3.54 1.46
CA LEU A 48 -4.61 -3.19 1.96
C LEU A 48 -4.12 -4.26 2.93
N VAL A 49 -2.87 -4.66 2.73
CA VAL A 49 -2.11 -5.42 3.71
C VAL A 49 -1.44 -4.37 4.57
N ASP A 50 -2.08 -4.05 5.69
CA ASP A 50 -1.49 -3.15 6.66
C ASP A 50 -0.23 -3.82 7.22
N ASP A 51 0.93 -3.22 6.95
CA ASP A 51 2.20 -3.60 7.55
C ASP A 51 2.25 -2.91 8.94
N ASP A 52 1.29 -3.25 9.82
CA ASP A 52 1.21 -2.80 11.22
C ASP A 52 2.32 -3.47 12.08
N ASP A 53 3.50 -3.67 11.48
CA ASP A 53 4.76 -3.96 12.17
C ASP A 53 5.80 -2.90 11.79
N LYS A 54 5.37 -1.64 11.71
CA LYS A 54 6.24 -0.49 11.92
C LYS A 54 6.04 -0.06 13.37
N PRO A 55 6.74 -0.64 14.37
CA PRO A 55 6.84 0.05 15.64
C PRO A 55 7.38 1.42 15.30
N ALA A 56 6.59 2.45 15.61
CA ALA A 56 6.90 3.85 15.39
C ALA A 56 8.40 4.07 15.62
N SER A 57 9.16 4.07 14.52
CA SER A 57 10.57 4.39 14.55
C SER A 57 10.63 5.91 14.55
N ASP A 58 10.07 6.47 15.63
CA ASP A 58 10.38 7.77 16.16
C ASP A 58 11.80 7.63 16.72
N GLY A 59 12.76 7.64 15.79
CA GLY A 59 14.16 7.78 16.12
C GLY A 59 14.48 9.26 16.31
N THR A 60 15.16 9.57 17.42
CA THR A 60 16.07 10.72 17.69
C THR A 60 15.70 11.43 19.01
N THR A 61 16.56 11.69 20.00
CA THR A 61 17.95 11.37 20.35
C THR A 61 18.18 11.90 21.79
N ALA A 62 19.14 11.33 22.53
CA ALA A 62 20.09 11.95 23.51
C ALA A 62 19.58 13.10 24.43
N GLU A 63 19.79 13.18 25.75
CA GLU A 63 20.75 12.63 26.73
C GLU A 63 20.10 12.64 28.13
#